data_AF-A0A817QDJ5-F1
#
_entry.id   AF-A0A817QDJ5-F1
#
_cell.length_a   1.000
_cell.length_b   1.000
_cell.length_c   1.000
_cell.angle_alpha   90.00
_cell.angle_beta   90.00
_cell.angle_gamma   90.00
#
_symmetry.space_group_name_H-M   'P 1'
#
loop_
_entity.id
_entity.type
_entity.pdbx_description
1 polymer ?
#
loop_
_entity_poly.entity_id
_entity_poly.type
_entity_poly.pdbx_seq_one_letter_code
_entity_poly.pdbx_strand_id
1 'polypeptide(L)'
;MTIAEWKCKTKIAQYFSNIGKFVRAPYIKFLYNLYFHVIFLFLFSYLILCDFFPLYDFQEDKCGSSQDSKAVKGSVTGNDNNPSIINHTSSDNQYNISKSKPYGFQRRNKPSDIEILLAIWVFTLVCEEIRQLWSIQSQSKRNPIMTYLKTFWNKLDVLSIILFFVGFILRFIPVAECFCAARIALSIDLSLWFIRSLDMFASVRRLGPKLVMISEMVNDMKFFVFVFFVFIMAFGIPFYGLVHGVKEFSWHMLREIGSIAYWQIFGELKALETVENNYEATGYAASILLAAYMFILTILLVNLLIAMFSNTFDRLHVNTDRIWKFQRYSLVCEYLARPAFPPPLIFFSHLWRLTLYILARWRKSKFIKAKYAQNVAGTEYKISLDEKKSANIEIVEDALGDEVYFKFLKTRRQLVDDADLDDELPQPTQDNVSSIIRTFENRMQKMSTQQTQLSENLELLMDGLKTLDSVRSKRSERHSSDSDELSINYNAYTTRMMIDV
;
A
#
# COMPACT_ATOMS: atom_id res chain seq x y z
N MET A 1 27.46 -36.75 34.86
CA MET A 1 26.29 -36.14 34.20
C MET A 1 25.08 -37.00 34.54
N THR A 2 24.19 -36.52 35.40
CA THR A 2 23.08 -37.32 35.94
C THR A 2 21.97 -37.49 34.90
N ILE A 3 21.17 -38.54 35.00
CA ILE A 3 20.05 -38.84 34.06
C ILE A 3 19.07 -37.65 33.97
N ALA A 4 18.93 -36.86 35.04
CA ALA A 4 18.14 -35.64 35.08
C ALA A 4 18.73 -34.51 34.21
N GLU A 5 20.05 -34.30 34.24
CA GLU A 5 20.73 -33.32 33.37
C GLU A 5 20.62 -33.69 31.89
N TRP A 6 20.67 -34.98 31.58
CA TRP A 6 20.50 -35.47 30.21
C TRP A 6 19.06 -35.30 29.71
N LYS A 7 18.04 -35.65 30.52
CA LYS A 7 16.62 -35.41 30.20
C LYS A 7 16.28 -33.91 30.08
N CYS A 8 16.92 -33.05 30.86
CA CYS A 8 16.77 -31.61 30.77
C CYS A 8 17.35 -31.08 29.46
N LYS A 9 18.59 -31.48 29.10
CA LYS A 9 19.21 -31.09 27.83
C LYS A 9 18.44 -31.60 26.60
N THR A 10 17.89 -32.81 26.64
CA THR A 10 17.07 -33.33 25.52
C THR A 10 15.73 -32.61 25.38
N LYS A 11 15.05 -32.29 26.49
CA LYS A 11 13.83 -31.46 26.45
C LYS A 11 14.11 -30.04 25.94
N ILE A 12 15.18 -29.41 26.39
CA ILE A 12 15.59 -28.07 25.92
C ILE A 12 15.94 -28.11 24.42
N ALA A 13 16.69 -29.12 23.97
CA ALA A 13 17.01 -29.30 22.56
C ALA A 13 15.76 -29.53 21.70
N GLN A 14 14.79 -30.29 22.21
CA GLN A 14 13.51 -30.52 21.54
C GLN A 14 12.64 -29.26 21.48
N TYR A 15 12.65 -28.44 22.54
CA TYR A 15 11.98 -27.15 22.57
C TYR A 15 12.57 -26.17 21.54
N PHE A 16 13.91 -26.03 21.49
CA PHE A 16 14.59 -25.21 20.46
C PHE A 16 14.36 -25.74 19.05
N SER A 17 14.30 -27.07 18.86
CA SER A 17 13.95 -27.69 17.58
C SER A 17 12.52 -27.33 17.15
N ASN A 18 11.56 -27.36 18.07
CA ASN A 18 10.17 -27.01 17.79
C ASN A 18 10.02 -25.52 17.47
N ILE A 19 10.72 -24.63 18.18
CA ILE A 19 10.78 -23.20 17.83
C ILE A 19 11.40 -23.00 16.44
N GLY A 20 12.48 -23.70 16.13
CA GLY A 20 13.10 -23.65 14.80
C GLY A 20 12.16 -24.08 13.68
N LYS A 21 11.32 -25.10 13.92
CA LYS A 21 10.25 -25.52 12.99
C LYS A 21 9.15 -24.46 12.86
N PHE A 22 8.75 -23.84 13.97
CA PHE A 22 7.73 -22.79 13.99
C PHE A 22 8.16 -21.55 13.21
N VAL A 23 9.37 -21.02 13.46
CA VAL A 23 9.91 -19.83 12.78
C VAL A 23 10.15 -20.09 11.28
N ARG A 24 10.42 -21.35 10.91
CA ARG A 24 10.61 -21.74 9.50
C ARG A 24 9.28 -21.91 8.74
N ALA A 25 8.14 -21.96 9.43
CA ALA A 25 6.85 -22.09 8.76
C ALA A 25 6.55 -20.86 7.88
N PRO A 26 6.13 -21.04 6.61
CA PRO A 26 5.97 -19.95 5.65
C PRO A 26 4.94 -18.91 6.09
N TYR A 27 3.89 -19.32 6.78
CA TYR A 27 2.88 -18.41 7.33
C TYR A 27 3.46 -17.48 8.41
N ILE A 28 4.30 -18.02 9.31
CA ILE A 28 4.98 -17.22 10.33
C ILE A 28 5.98 -16.27 9.67
N LYS A 29 6.67 -16.73 8.62
CA LYS A 29 7.53 -15.87 7.81
C LYS A 29 6.81 -14.69 7.18
N PHE A 30 5.65 -14.96 6.62
CA PHE A 30 4.80 -13.91 6.08
C PHE A 30 4.38 -12.91 7.17
N LEU A 31 3.91 -13.39 8.32
CA LEU A 31 3.41 -12.53 9.39
C LEU A 31 4.49 -11.61 9.97
N TYR A 32 5.69 -12.13 10.26
CA TYR A 32 6.76 -11.26 10.72
C TYR A 32 7.18 -10.28 9.61
N ASN A 33 7.19 -10.70 8.33
CA ASN A 33 7.67 -9.84 7.26
C ASN A 33 6.72 -8.64 7.11
N LEU A 34 5.42 -8.91 7.19
CA LEU A 34 4.39 -7.87 7.25
C LEU A 34 4.58 -6.94 8.45
N TYR A 35 4.80 -7.48 9.65
CA TYR A 35 5.02 -6.68 10.86
C TYR A 35 6.25 -5.76 10.74
N PHE A 36 7.38 -6.30 10.31
CA PHE A 36 8.61 -5.53 10.10
C PHE A 36 8.45 -4.50 8.99
N HIS A 37 7.73 -4.81 7.91
CA HIS A 37 7.44 -3.85 6.85
C HIS A 37 6.60 -2.67 7.35
N VAL A 38 5.59 -2.91 8.18
CA VAL A 38 4.80 -1.82 8.81
C VAL A 38 5.67 -0.95 9.72
N ILE A 39 6.57 -1.55 10.50
CA ILE A 39 7.54 -0.79 11.32
C ILE A 39 8.45 0.05 10.42
N PHE A 40 8.95 -0.52 9.33
CA PHE A 40 9.80 0.20 8.37
C PHE A 40 9.08 1.43 7.82
N LEU A 41 7.81 1.30 7.40
CA LEU A 41 7.01 2.44 6.91
C LEU A 41 6.78 3.49 7.99
N PHE A 42 6.53 3.07 9.23
CA PHE A 42 6.34 3.99 10.35
C PHE A 42 7.63 4.77 10.64
N LEU A 43 8.77 4.09 10.71
CA LEU A 43 10.08 4.72 10.91
C LEU A 43 10.45 5.64 9.75
N PHE A 44 10.17 5.24 8.51
CA PHE A 44 10.46 6.08 7.35
C PHE A 44 9.53 7.31 7.30
N SER A 45 8.25 7.14 7.65
CA SER A 45 7.31 8.26 7.79
C SER A 45 7.75 9.23 8.89
N TYR A 46 8.17 8.71 10.05
CA TYR A 46 8.73 9.51 11.14
C TYR A 46 9.99 10.26 10.71
N LEU A 47 10.91 9.58 10.00
CA LEU A 47 12.11 10.22 9.47
C LEU A 47 11.73 11.42 8.60
N ILE A 48 10.82 11.22 7.63
CA ILE A 48 10.43 12.27 6.70
C ILE A 48 9.71 13.41 7.41
N LEU A 49 8.78 13.14 8.34
CA LEU A 49 7.94 14.16 8.97
C LEU A 49 8.64 14.92 10.11
N CYS A 50 9.39 14.22 10.97
CA CYS A 50 9.89 14.77 12.23
C CYS A 50 11.40 15.04 12.21
N ASP A 51 12.17 14.22 11.51
CA ASP A 51 13.64 14.24 11.61
C ASP A 51 14.30 14.94 10.41
N PHE A 52 13.68 14.91 9.24
CA PHE A 52 14.17 15.55 8.01
C PHE A 52 13.74 17.02 7.88
N PHE A 53 12.69 17.44 8.58
CA PHE A 53 12.30 18.85 8.65
C PHE A 53 13.19 19.56 9.69
N PRO A 54 14.01 20.55 9.29
CA PRO A 54 14.50 21.49 10.29
C PRO A 54 13.27 22.18 10.87
N LEU A 55 13.13 22.17 12.19
CA LEU A 55 12.26 23.10 12.88
C LEU A 55 12.59 24.48 12.33
N TYR A 56 11.65 25.09 11.60
CA TYR A 56 11.68 26.52 11.43
C TYR A 56 11.53 27.07 12.85
N ASP A 57 12.55 27.72 13.38
CA ASP A 57 12.41 28.51 14.59
C ASP A 57 11.38 29.60 14.28
N PHE A 58 10.14 29.35 14.69
CA PHE A 58 9.10 30.36 14.83
C PHE A 58 9.41 31.04 16.16
N GLN A 59 10.34 31.98 16.16
CA GLN A 59 10.54 32.84 17.31
C GLN A 59 9.37 33.82 17.33
N GLU A 60 8.36 33.52 18.14
CA GLU A 60 7.37 34.50 18.57
C GLU A 60 8.12 35.69 19.15
N ASP A 61 7.99 36.86 18.53
CA ASP A 61 8.40 38.13 19.12
C ASP A 61 7.57 38.35 20.39
N LYS A 62 8.06 37.87 21.55
CA LYS A 62 7.64 38.39 22.84
C LYS A 62 8.20 39.80 23.00
N CYS A 63 7.47 40.77 22.47
CA CYS A 63 7.64 42.16 22.87
C CYS A 63 7.13 42.28 24.31
N GLY A 64 8.05 42.31 25.29
CA GLY A 64 7.68 42.38 26.69
C GLY A 64 8.85 42.45 27.66
N SER A 65 9.13 43.68 28.09
CA SER A 65 9.73 44.10 29.38
C SER A 65 11.25 44.07 29.56
N SER A 66 11.78 45.27 29.87
CA SER A 66 12.80 45.58 30.89
C SER A 66 14.23 45.06 30.63
N GLN A 67 15.30 45.85 30.60
CA GLN A 67 15.71 47.06 31.31
C GLN A 67 16.90 47.66 30.54
N ASP A 68 17.05 48.98 30.50
CA ASP A 68 18.25 49.59 31.09
C ASP A 68 18.14 51.12 31.14
N SER A 69 18.17 51.60 32.38
CA SER A 69 18.19 52.98 32.79
C SER A 69 19.60 53.57 32.60
N LYS A 70 19.70 54.71 31.90
CA LYS A 70 20.67 55.76 32.25
C LYS A 70 20.03 57.14 32.11
N ALA A 71 19.84 57.76 33.27
CA ALA A 71 19.39 59.12 33.44
C ALA A 71 20.55 60.11 33.20
N VAL A 72 20.31 61.16 32.41
CA VAL A 72 20.93 62.48 32.58
C VAL A 72 19.87 63.55 32.30
N LYS A 73 19.73 64.46 33.26
CA LYS A 73 18.79 65.60 33.32
C LYS A 73 19.14 66.70 32.31
N GLY A 74 18.14 67.49 31.90
CA GLY A 74 18.35 68.93 31.68
C GLY A 74 17.54 69.63 30.57
N SER A 75 16.53 70.36 31.02
CA SER A 75 16.10 71.71 30.57
C SER A 75 15.54 72.00 29.15
N VAL A 76 14.39 72.66 29.23
CA VAL A 76 13.57 73.41 28.26
C VAL A 76 14.31 74.54 27.53
N THR A 77 13.91 74.78 26.27
CA THR A 77 13.77 76.04 25.47
C THR A 77 14.02 75.65 24.00
N GLY A 78 13.31 76.06 22.96
CA GLY A 78 12.52 77.25 22.69
C GLY A 78 13.06 77.87 21.39
N ASN A 79 12.21 77.92 20.35
CA ASN A 79 12.24 78.79 19.16
C ASN A 79 13.21 78.57 17.97
N ASP A 80 12.55 78.41 16.81
CA ASP A 80 12.59 79.30 15.63
C ASP A 80 13.68 79.22 14.53
N ASN A 81 13.13 79.24 13.29
CA ASN A 81 13.58 79.94 12.07
C ASN A 81 14.45 79.22 11.01
N ASN A 82 13.74 78.65 10.03
CA ASN A 82 13.76 79.01 8.59
C ASN A 82 15.05 78.78 7.73
N PRO A 83 14.96 78.82 6.38
CA PRO A 83 15.47 77.77 5.51
C PRO A 83 16.71 78.21 4.71
N SER A 84 17.49 77.28 4.18
CA SER A 84 18.47 77.61 3.15
C SER A 84 18.66 76.49 2.13
N ILE A 85 18.44 76.91 0.88
CA ILE A 85 18.73 76.25 -0.39
C ILE A 85 20.25 76.26 -0.59
N ILE A 86 20.89 75.12 -0.81
CA ILE A 86 22.07 74.99 -1.70
C ILE A 86 22.05 73.60 -2.37
N ASN A 87 22.00 73.60 -3.71
CA ASN A 87 22.23 72.45 -4.57
C ASN A 87 23.71 72.05 -4.56
N HIS A 88 24.02 70.75 -4.56
CA HIS A 88 25.19 70.23 -5.25
C HIS A 88 24.90 68.87 -5.88
N THR A 89 25.11 68.82 -7.18
CA THR A 89 25.14 67.67 -8.07
C THR A 89 26.32 66.74 -7.79
N SER A 90 26.07 65.45 -7.97
CA SER A 90 26.99 64.37 -8.34
C SER A 90 28.14 64.04 -7.38
N SER A 91 28.08 62.85 -6.76
CA SER A 91 29.01 61.73 -7.01
C SER A 91 28.80 60.64 -5.96
N ASP A 92 28.66 59.40 -6.44
CA ASP A 92 29.01 58.14 -5.77
C ASP A 92 28.52 57.91 -4.34
N ASN A 93 27.41 57.18 -4.20
CA ASN A 93 27.29 56.25 -3.07
C ASN A 93 26.64 54.92 -3.48
N GLN A 94 27.57 54.01 -3.71
CA GLN A 94 27.46 52.59 -3.93
C GLN A 94 26.67 51.94 -2.78
N TYR A 95 25.61 51.20 -3.17
CA TYR A 95 25.03 50.04 -2.49
C TYR A 95 25.30 49.87 -0.98
N ASN A 96 24.27 50.14 -0.17
CA ASN A 96 24.05 49.42 1.09
C ASN A 96 22.54 49.17 1.29
N ILE A 97 21.96 48.41 0.36
CA ILE A 97 20.81 47.56 0.71
C ILE A 97 21.42 46.46 1.56
N SER A 98 21.27 46.59 2.87
CA SER A 98 21.48 45.52 3.83
C SER A 98 20.68 44.30 3.36
N LYS A 99 21.39 43.36 2.71
CA LYS A 99 20.90 42.00 2.49
C LYS A 99 20.55 41.44 3.86
N SER A 100 19.27 41.47 4.21
CA SER A 100 18.73 40.61 5.25
C SER A 100 19.15 39.20 4.89
N LYS A 101 19.92 38.56 5.78
CA LYS A 101 20.34 37.17 5.62
C LYS A 101 19.06 36.33 5.45
N PRO A 102 18.94 35.48 4.41
CA PRO A 102 17.81 34.57 4.35
C PRO A 102 17.96 33.61 5.53
N TYR A 103 16.84 33.39 6.21
CA TYR A 103 16.60 32.38 7.24
C TYR A 103 17.62 31.25 7.21
N GLY A 104 18.36 31.10 8.31
CA GLY A 104 19.39 30.09 8.43
C GLY A 104 18.79 28.69 8.33
N PHE A 105 18.92 28.05 7.17
CA PHE A 105 18.74 26.61 7.02
C PHE A 105 19.79 25.90 7.89
N GLN A 106 19.45 25.58 9.14
CA GLN A 106 20.31 24.77 10.00
C GLN A 106 20.16 23.30 9.62
N ARG A 107 21.05 22.84 8.73
CA ARG A 107 21.24 21.42 8.44
C ARG A 107 21.68 20.72 9.72
N ARG A 108 20.98 19.64 10.12
CA ARG A 108 21.52 18.72 11.12
C ARG A 108 22.74 18.03 10.49
N ASN A 109 23.94 18.43 10.89
CA ASN A 109 25.20 18.00 10.26
C ASN A 109 25.52 16.51 10.47
N LYS A 110 24.86 15.85 11.43
CA LYS A 110 25.01 14.42 11.70
C LYS A 110 23.73 13.68 11.28
N PRO A 111 23.85 12.53 10.58
CA PRO A 111 22.69 11.69 10.29
C PRO A 111 22.04 11.23 11.59
N SER A 112 20.71 11.14 11.59
CA SER A 112 19.96 10.64 12.74
C SER A 112 20.20 9.13 12.92
N ASP A 113 20.13 8.61 14.14
CA ASP A 113 20.25 7.18 14.38
C ASP A 113 19.19 6.39 13.59
N ILE A 114 17.99 6.97 13.43
CA ILE A 114 16.87 6.39 12.65
C ILE A 114 17.20 6.36 11.16
N GLU A 115 17.90 7.36 10.65
CA GLU A 115 18.33 7.41 9.25
C GLU A 115 19.37 6.33 8.95
N ILE A 116 20.35 6.16 9.85
CA ILE A 116 21.35 5.10 9.73
C ILE A 116 20.67 3.74 9.78
N LEU A 117 19.71 3.55 10.70
CA LEU A 117 18.92 2.33 10.81
C LEU A 117 18.15 2.04 9.51
N LEU A 118 17.50 3.05 8.91
CA LEU A 118 16.79 2.91 7.64
C LEU A 118 17.73 2.61 6.47
N ALA A 119 18.91 3.24 6.42
CA ALA A 119 19.92 2.94 5.41
C ALA A 119 20.40 1.49 5.50
N ILE A 120 20.64 0.98 6.72
CA ILE A 120 20.96 -0.44 6.94
C ILE A 120 19.81 -1.33 6.49
N TRP A 121 18.56 -0.96 6.79
CA TRP A 121 17.38 -1.72 6.38
C TRP A 121 17.20 -1.77 4.86
N VAL A 122 17.38 -0.66 4.16
CA VAL A 122 17.31 -0.68 2.69
C VAL A 122 18.46 -1.49 2.11
N PHE A 123 19.66 -1.39 2.69
CA PHE A 123 20.80 -2.21 2.28
C PHE A 123 20.52 -3.72 2.44
N THR A 124 19.83 -4.15 3.49
CA THR A 124 19.46 -5.55 3.65
C THR A 124 18.38 -6.00 2.67
N LEU A 125 17.45 -5.11 2.30
CA LEU A 125 16.49 -5.37 1.21
C LEU A 125 17.20 -5.54 -0.13
N VAL A 126 18.19 -4.70 -0.44
CA VAL A 126 19.03 -4.82 -1.64
C VAL A 126 19.72 -6.19 -1.68
N CYS A 127 20.30 -6.63 -0.56
CA CYS A 127 20.92 -7.96 -0.47
C CYS A 127 19.92 -9.08 -0.75
N GLU A 128 18.67 -8.94 -0.30
CA GLU A 128 17.61 -9.92 -0.57
C GLU A 128 17.20 -9.95 -2.04
N GLU A 129 17.11 -8.80 -2.71
CA GLU A 129 16.83 -8.73 -4.14
C GLU A 129 17.96 -9.33 -4.99
N ILE A 130 19.22 -9.09 -4.61
CA ILE A 130 20.39 -9.74 -5.25
C ILE A 130 20.31 -11.27 -5.08
N ARG A 131 19.94 -11.75 -3.89
CA ARG A 131 19.77 -13.19 -3.65
C ARG A 131 18.66 -13.79 -4.52
N GLN A 132 17.53 -13.10 -4.66
CA GLN A 132 16.43 -13.55 -5.53
C GLN A 132 16.90 -13.66 -6.99
N LEU A 133 17.60 -12.64 -7.50
CA LEU A 133 18.20 -12.65 -8.85
C LEU A 133 19.14 -13.84 -9.06
N TRP A 134 20.01 -14.14 -8.09
CA TRP A 134 20.91 -15.30 -8.17
C TRP A 134 20.17 -16.64 -8.13
N SER A 135 19.09 -16.74 -7.36
CA SER A 135 18.29 -17.97 -7.32
C SER A 135 17.62 -18.28 -8.66
N ILE A 136 17.15 -17.25 -9.38
CA ILE A 136 16.56 -17.38 -10.71
C ILE A 136 17.62 -17.77 -11.75
N GLN A 137 18.82 -17.18 -11.66
CA GLN A 137 19.96 -17.55 -12.53
C GLN A 137 20.35 -19.02 -12.40
N SER A 138 20.22 -19.60 -11.20
CA SER A 138 20.52 -21.01 -10.98
C SER A 138 19.53 -21.97 -11.64
N GLN A 139 18.30 -21.53 -11.95
CA GLN A 139 17.26 -22.37 -12.55
C GLN A 139 17.07 -22.15 -14.05
N SER A 140 17.50 -21.02 -14.63
CA SER A 140 17.29 -20.71 -16.06
C SER A 140 18.54 -20.08 -16.72
N LYS A 141 18.92 -20.57 -17.90
CA LYS A 141 20.07 -20.07 -18.69
C LYS A 141 19.77 -18.78 -19.49
N ARG A 142 18.52 -18.32 -19.53
CA ARG A 142 18.13 -17.05 -20.19
C ARG A 142 18.49 -15.87 -19.29
N ASN A 143 18.60 -14.67 -19.88
CA ASN A 143 18.92 -13.43 -19.17
C ASN A 143 18.10 -13.29 -17.86
N PRO A 144 18.73 -13.43 -16.68
CA PRO A 144 18.03 -13.53 -15.40
C PRO A 144 17.33 -12.22 -15.05
N ILE A 145 17.98 -11.11 -15.37
CA ILE A 145 17.48 -9.74 -15.15
C ILE A 145 16.18 -9.50 -15.92
N MET A 146 16.13 -9.88 -17.20
CA MET A 146 14.93 -9.72 -18.02
C MET A 146 13.78 -10.61 -17.53
N THR A 147 14.09 -11.76 -16.93
CA THR A 147 13.07 -12.64 -16.34
C THR A 147 12.52 -12.05 -15.05
N TYR A 148 13.39 -11.53 -14.19
CA TYR A 148 13.02 -10.88 -12.92
C TYR A 148 12.19 -9.61 -13.15
N LEU A 149 12.59 -8.76 -14.10
CA LEU A 149 11.91 -7.50 -14.43
C LEU A 149 10.59 -7.67 -15.19
N LYS A 150 10.02 -8.87 -15.32
CA LYS A 150 8.68 -9.04 -15.91
C LYS A 150 7.56 -8.65 -14.94
N THR A 151 7.75 -8.90 -13.65
CA THR A 151 6.73 -8.67 -12.63
C THR A 151 6.64 -7.18 -12.29
N PHE A 152 5.42 -6.65 -12.16
CA PHE A 152 5.18 -5.26 -11.77
C PHE A 152 5.83 -4.91 -10.42
N TRP A 153 5.67 -5.77 -9.42
CA TRP A 153 6.24 -5.59 -8.08
C TRP A 153 7.76 -5.52 -8.07
N ASN A 154 8.43 -6.39 -8.82
CA ASN A 154 9.89 -6.39 -8.95
C ASN A 154 10.40 -5.10 -9.62
N LYS A 155 9.68 -4.56 -10.61
CA LYS A 155 10.01 -3.26 -11.21
C LYS A 155 9.87 -2.13 -10.18
N LEU A 156 8.81 -2.17 -9.37
CA LEU A 156 8.56 -1.19 -8.32
C LEU A 156 9.63 -1.25 -7.21
N ASP A 157 10.09 -2.44 -6.84
CA ASP A 157 11.18 -2.65 -5.88
C ASP A 157 12.52 -2.11 -6.40
N VAL A 158 12.85 -2.34 -7.67
CA VAL A 158 14.06 -1.76 -8.28
C VAL A 158 13.97 -0.24 -8.36
N LEU A 159 12.79 0.30 -8.69
CA LEU A 159 12.57 1.74 -8.76
C LEU A 159 12.72 2.41 -7.38
N SER A 160 12.11 1.85 -6.33
CA SER A 160 12.22 2.39 -4.97
C SER A 160 13.66 2.33 -4.46
N ILE A 161 14.37 1.21 -4.66
CA ILE A 161 15.78 1.09 -4.29
C ILE A 161 16.65 2.15 -4.98
N ILE A 162 16.48 2.35 -6.29
CA ILE A 162 17.24 3.37 -7.03
C ILE A 162 16.92 4.77 -6.50
N LEU A 163 15.64 5.07 -6.30
CA LEU A 163 15.21 6.38 -5.82
C LEU A 163 15.70 6.67 -4.40
N PHE A 164 15.71 5.66 -3.52
CA PHE A 164 16.28 5.75 -2.19
C PHE A 164 17.77 6.12 -2.23
N PHE A 165 18.57 5.42 -3.05
CA PHE A 165 20.00 5.73 -3.17
C PHE A 165 20.25 7.11 -3.75
N VAL A 166 19.46 7.53 -4.75
CA VAL A 166 19.55 8.89 -5.30
C VAL A 166 19.25 9.93 -4.21
N GLY A 167 18.16 9.76 -3.46
CA GLY A 167 17.81 10.64 -2.34
C GLY A 167 18.88 10.65 -1.24
N PHE A 168 19.43 9.48 -0.91
CA PHE A 168 20.48 9.32 0.10
C PHE A 168 21.79 9.99 -0.34
N ILE A 169 22.23 9.82 -1.59
CA ILE A 169 23.44 10.47 -2.13
C ILE A 169 23.25 11.99 -2.15
N LEU A 170 22.11 12.48 -2.65
CA LEU A 170 21.79 13.91 -2.67
C LEU A 170 21.81 14.52 -1.27
N ARG A 171 21.44 13.75 -0.24
CA ARG A 171 21.48 14.18 1.16
C ARG A 171 22.90 14.47 1.66
N PHE A 172 23.93 13.75 1.21
CA PHE A 172 25.31 13.96 1.69
C PHE A 172 25.98 15.18 1.03
N ILE A 173 25.53 15.57 -0.16
CA ILE A 173 26.06 16.73 -0.88
C ILE A 173 25.79 18.01 -0.07
N PRO A 174 26.82 18.82 0.25
CA PRO A 174 26.69 20.01 1.11
C PRO A 174 26.12 21.23 0.37
N VAL A 175 25.07 21.03 -0.44
CA VAL A 175 24.39 22.09 -1.21
C VAL A 175 22.93 22.14 -0.79
N ALA A 176 22.42 23.33 -0.46
CA ALA A 176 21.05 23.51 0.04
C ALA A 176 19.98 23.00 -0.94
N GLU A 177 20.14 23.27 -2.24
CA GLU A 177 19.24 22.77 -3.29
C GLU A 177 19.22 21.24 -3.39
N CYS A 178 20.39 20.60 -3.21
CA CYS A 178 20.47 19.14 -3.18
C CYS A 178 19.74 18.55 -1.97
N PHE A 179 19.70 19.26 -0.84
CA PHE A 179 18.93 18.82 0.32
C PHE A 179 17.42 18.90 0.06
N CYS A 180 16.93 19.97 -0.56
CA CYS A 180 15.54 20.08 -0.99
C CYS A 180 15.18 18.96 -1.98
N ALA A 181 16.04 18.70 -2.97
CA ALA A 181 15.85 17.62 -3.92
C ALA A 181 15.86 16.22 -3.26
N ALA A 182 16.76 15.98 -2.29
CA ALA A 182 16.82 14.75 -1.52
C ALA A 182 15.50 14.49 -0.76
N ARG A 183 14.93 15.53 -0.15
CA ARG A 183 13.66 15.45 0.57
C ARG A 183 12.50 15.09 -0.36
N ILE A 184 12.43 15.71 -1.53
CA ILE A 184 11.41 15.40 -2.55
C ILE A 184 11.57 13.94 -3.00
N ALA A 185 12.79 13.53 -3.35
CA ALA A 185 13.07 12.17 -3.80
C ALA A 185 12.68 11.12 -2.75
N LEU A 186 13.05 11.31 -1.48
CA LEU A 186 12.71 10.37 -0.40
C LEU A 186 11.21 10.37 -0.04
N SER A 187 10.50 11.48 -0.27
CA SER A 187 9.05 11.54 -0.07
C SER A 187 8.29 10.78 -1.17
N ILE A 188 8.78 10.85 -2.41
CA ILE A 188 8.28 10.02 -3.51
C ILE A 188 8.63 8.55 -3.24
N ASP A 189 9.83 8.27 -2.75
CA ASP A 189 10.26 6.91 -2.40
C ASP A 189 9.35 6.29 -1.31
N LEU A 190 9.04 7.04 -0.24
CA LEU A 190 8.09 6.59 0.79
C LEU A 190 6.74 6.20 0.18
N SER A 191 6.26 6.96 -0.81
CA SER A 191 5.02 6.64 -1.53
C SER A 191 5.12 5.31 -2.30
N LEU A 192 6.26 5.03 -2.92
CA LEU A 192 6.53 3.73 -3.58
C LEU A 192 6.52 2.58 -2.56
N TRP A 193 7.12 2.75 -1.38
CA TRP A 193 7.07 1.74 -0.31
C TRP A 193 5.66 1.49 0.22
N PHE A 194 4.79 2.51 0.26
CA PHE A 194 3.37 2.31 0.55
C PHE A 194 2.68 1.49 -0.54
N ILE A 195 2.89 1.82 -1.82
CA ILE A 195 2.35 1.04 -2.94
C ILE A 195 2.85 -0.41 -2.87
N ARG A 196 4.12 -0.63 -2.52
CA ARG A 196 4.70 -1.97 -2.33
C ARG A 196 3.97 -2.81 -1.28
N SER A 197 3.37 -2.17 -0.27
CA SER A 197 2.59 -2.86 0.77
C SER A 197 1.37 -3.58 0.21
N LEU A 198 0.84 -3.12 -0.93
CA LEU A 198 -0.29 -3.76 -1.60
C LEU A 198 0.04 -5.19 -2.05
N ASP A 199 1.28 -5.50 -2.43
CA ASP A 199 1.69 -6.87 -2.77
C ASP A 199 1.58 -7.82 -1.57
N MET A 200 1.96 -7.35 -0.37
CA MET A 200 1.76 -8.12 0.85
C MET A 200 0.28 -8.35 1.13
N PHE A 201 -0.57 -7.33 0.94
CA PHE A 201 -2.02 -7.47 1.08
C PHE A 201 -2.66 -8.33 -0.02
N ALA A 202 -2.03 -8.44 -1.20
CA ALA A 202 -2.50 -9.30 -2.29
C ALA A 202 -2.47 -10.79 -1.89
N SER A 203 -1.61 -11.16 -0.96
CA SER A 203 -1.56 -12.53 -0.41
C SER A 203 -2.74 -12.88 0.52
N VAL A 204 -3.44 -11.86 1.06
CA VAL A 204 -4.52 -12.06 2.04
C VAL A 204 -5.80 -12.49 1.33
N ARG A 205 -6.44 -13.56 1.80
CA ARG A 205 -7.65 -14.14 1.18
C ARG A 205 -8.78 -13.15 0.91
N ARG A 206 -8.97 -12.16 1.78
CA ARG A 206 -10.05 -11.16 1.66
C ARG A 206 -9.71 -10.00 0.72
N LEU A 207 -8.44 -9.65 0.56
CA LEU A 207 -7.98 -8.47 -0.18
C LEU A 207 -7.36 -8.83 -1.54
N GLY A 208 -6.73 -10.00 -1.63
CA GLY A 208 -6.06 -10.49 -2.82
C GLY A 208 -6.91 -10.47 -4.09
N PRO A 209 -8.07 -11.13 -4.11
CA PRO A 209 -8.95 -11.10 -5.26
C PRO A 209 -9.30 -9.66 -5.70
N LYS A 210 -9.60 -8.76 -4.75
CA LYS A 210 -9.93 -7.36 -5.04
C LYS A 210 -8.77 -6.61 -5.67
N LEU A 211 -7.54 -6.81 -5.19
CA LEU A 211 -6.34 -6.17 -5.74
C LEU A 211 -6.00 -6.68 -7.14
N VAL A 212 -6.20 -7.97 -7.40
CA VAL A 212 -6.04 -8.55 -8.75
C VAL A 212 -7.04 -7.93 -9.72
N MET A 213 -8.29 -7.72 -9.29
CA MET A 213 -9.29 -7.05 -10.11
C MET A 213 -8.90 -5.61 -10.43
N ILE A 214 -8.43 -4.84 -9.44
CA ILE A 214 -7.95 -3.46 -9.66
C ILE A 214 -6.79 -3.43 -10.66
N SER A 215 -5.83 -4.35 -10.54
CA SER A 215 -4.69 -4.47 -11.47
C SER A 215 -5.14 -4.63 -12.93
N GLU A 216 -6.12 -5.48 -13.18
CA GLU A 216 -6.65 -5.69 -14.53
C GLU A 216 -7.48 -4.50 -15.02
N MET A 217 -8.29 -3.88 -14.15
CA MET A 217 -9.03 -2.66 -14.50
C MET A 217 -8.08 -1.51 -14.91
N VAL A 218 -6.92 -1.38 -14.26
CA VAL A 218 -5.90 -0.38 -14.63
C VAL A 218 -5.31 -0.67 -16.01
N ASN A 219 -5.21 -1.94 -16.44
CA ASN A 219 -4.78 -2.26 -17.81
C ASN A 219 -5.81 -1.76 -18.83
N ASP A 220 -7.10 -1.96 -18.56
CA ASP A 220 -8.19 -1.48 -19.42
C ASP A 220 -8.24 0.07 -19.45
N MET A 221 -7.89 0.73 -18.35
CA MET A 221 -7.86 2.19 -18.23
C MET A 221 -6.78 2.87 -19.09
N LYS A 222 -5.71 2.17 -19.50
CA LYS A 222 -4.58 2.78 -20.22
C LYS A 222 -4.99 3.50 -21.50
N PHE A 223 -5.91 2.89 -22.28
CA PHE A 223 -6.46 3.53 -23.48
C PHE A 223 -7.31 4.75 -23.12
N PHE A 224 -8.08 4.67 -22.03
CA PHE A 224 -8.96 5.74 -21.62
C PHE A 224 -8.21 6.97 -21.10
N VAL A 225 -7.07 6.79 -20.43
CA VAL A 225 -6.18 7.89 -20.02
C VAL A 225 -5.70 8.69 -21.25
N PHE A 226 -5.42 8.02 -22.37
CA PHE A 226 -5.05 8.71 -23.61
C PHE A 226 -6.20 9.56 -24.16
N VAL A 227 -7.43 9.02 -24.14
CA VAL A 227 -8.63 9.78 -24.54
C VAL A 227 -8.82 11.01 -23.65
N PHE A 228 -8.73 10.86 -22.32
CA PHE A 228 -8.79 11.99 -21.38
C PHE A 228 -7.72 13.03 -21.67
N PHE A 229 -6.48 12.62 -21.93
CA PHE A 229 -5.39 13.54 -22.23
C PHE A 229 -5.69 14.42 -23.46
N VAL A 230 -6.26 13.84 -24.52
CA VAL A 230 -6.68 14.59 -25.71
C VAL A 230 -7.74 15.64 -25.37
N PHE A 231 -8.77 15.28 -24.60
CA PHE A 231 -9.82 16.22 -24.21
C PHE A 231 -9.33 17.31 -23.24
N ILE A 232 -8.45 16.97 -22.29
CA ILE A 232 -7.82 17.93 -21.38
C ILE A 232 -7.04 18.98 -22.17
N MET A 233 -6.25 18.57 -23.16
CA MET A 233 -5.49 19.49 -24.00
C MET A 233 -6.39 20.32 -24.93
N ALA A 234 -7.42 19.70 -25.50
CA ALA A 234 -8.38 20.35 -26.40
C ALA A 234 -9.18 21.46 -25.70
N PHE A 235 -9.43 21.34 -24.40
CA PHE A 235 -10.05 22.39 -23.59
C PHE A 235 -9.04 23.36 -22.99
N GLY A 236 -7.98 22.85 -22.38
CA GLY A 236 -7.05 23.64 -21.59
C GLY A 236 -6.35 24.73 -22.40
N ILE A 237 -5.89 24.42 -23.62
CA ILE A 237 -5.18 25.39 -24.46
C ILE A 237 -6.12 26.54 -24.90
N PRO A 238 -7.28 26.28 -25.53
CA PRO A 238 -8.17 27.37 -25.95
C PRO A 238 -8.75 28.15 -24.77
N PHE A 239 -9.11 27.47 -23.67
CA PHE A 239 -9.62 28.13 -22.47
C PHE A 239 -8.61 29.12 -21.88
N TYR A 240 -7.35 28.73 -21.76
CA TYR A 240 -6.29 29.62 -21.28
C TYR A 240 -6.09 30.82 -22.19
N GLY A 241 -6.11 30.62 -23.51
CA GLY A 241 -5.98 31.70 -24.49
C GLY A 241 -7.13 32.71 -24.45
N LEU A 242 -8.37 32.24 -24.22
CA LEU A 242 -9.54 33.10 -24.09
C LEU A 242 -9.51 33.94 -22.81
N VAL A 243 -9.05 33.35 -21.70
CA VAL A 243 -9.10 33.98 -20.37
C VAL A 243 -7.91 34.91 -20.12
N HIS A 244 -6.70 34.49 -20.49
CA HIS A 244 -5.47 35.22 -20.14
C HIS A 244 -4.89 36.05 -21.29
N GLY A 245 -5.43 35.90 -22.51
CA GLY A 245 -4.95 36.60 -23.70
C GLY A 245 -3.54 36.21 -24.12
N VAL A 246 -2.82 37.14 -24.75
CA VAL A 246 -1.47 36.91 -25.29
C VAL A 246 -0.44 37.02 -24.17
N LYS A 247 0.27 35.91 -23.90
CA LYS A 247 1.40 35.84 -22.96
C LYS A 247 2.58 35.13 -23.63
N GLU A 248 3.79 35.45 -23.19
CA GLU A 248 5.00 34.75 -23.64
C GLU A 248 5.03 33.29 -23.15
N PHE A 249 5.61 32.40 -23.97
CA PHE A 249 5.71 30.99 -23.63
C PHE A 249 6.57 30.79 -22.37
N SER A 250 6.01 30.14 -21.36
CA SER A 250 6.72 29.74 -20.15
C SER A 250 6.31 28.33 -19.71
N TRP A 251 7.22 27.59 -19.07
CA TRP A 251 6.89 26.27 -18.51
C TRP A 251 5.80 26.34 -17.44
N HIS A 252 5.68 27.48 -16.76
CA HIS A 252 4.59 27.74 -15.82
C HIS A 252 3.22 27.73 -16.50
N MET A 253 3.12 28.28 -17.72
CA MET A 253 1.89 28.29 -18.51
C MET A 253 1.37 26.86 -18.76
N LEU A 254 2.24 25.93 -19.17
CA LEU A 254 1.83 24.54 -19.41
C LEU A 254 1.32 23.86 -18.14
N ARG A 255 1.95 24.12 -16.99
CA ARG A 255 1.50 23.62 -15.68
C ARG A 255 0.13 24.19 -15.31
N GLU A 256 -0.07 25.48 -15.53
CA GLU A 256 -1.33 26.17 -15.24
C GLU A 256 -2.47 25.67 -16.12
N ILE A 257 -2.25 25.55 -17.43
CA ILE A 257 -3.18 24.97 -18.40
C ILE A 257 -3.61 23.56 -17.96
N GLY A 258 -2.62 22.70 -17.70
CA GLY A 258 -2.89 21.32 -17.28
C GLY A 258 -3.63 21.26 -15.95
N SER A 259 -3.27 22.11 -14.98
CA SER A 259 -3.89 22.16 -13.66
C SER A 259 -5.36 22.58 -13.75
N ILE A 260 -5.67 23.67 -14.45
CA ILE A 260 -7.05 24.17 -14.58
C ILE A 260 -7.93 23.11 -15.26
N ALA A 261 -7.47 22.54 -16.37
CA ALA A 261 -8.26 21.55 -17.10
C ALA A 261 -8.43 20.22 -16.33
N TYR A 262 -7.36 19.72 -15.69
CA TYR A 262 -7.39 18.42 -15.00
C TYR A 262 -8.26 18.44 -13.73
N TRP A 263 -8.07 19.41 -12.84
CA TRP A 263 -8.80 19.43 -11.56
C TRP A 263 -10.30 19.66 -11.73
N GLN A 264 -10.69 20.32 -12.83
CA GLN A 264 -12.07 20.53 -13.21
C GLN A 264 -12.84 19.21 -13.41
N ILE A 265 -12.18 18.12 -13.83
CA ILE A 265 -12.79 16.79 -13.96
C ILE A 265 -13.33 16.29 -12.61
N PHE A 266 -12.65 16.66 -11.51
CA PHE A 266 -13.00 16.26 -10.15
C PHE A 266 -13.92 17.27 -9.44
N GLY A 267 -14.39 18.31 -10.14
CA GLY A 267 -15.35 19.28 -9.61
C GLY A 267 -14.73 20.50 -8.93
N GLU A 268 -13.43 20.76 -9.07
CA GLU A 268 -12.86 22.05 -8.66
C GLU A 268 -13.33 23.16 -9.60
N LEU A 269 -13.83 24.28 -9.07
CA LEU A 269 -14.55 25.32 -9.84
C LEU A 269 -13.70 26.54 -10.24
N LYS A 270 -12.37 26.45 -10.18
CA LYS A 270 -11.48 27.59 -10.52
C LYS A 270 -11.71 28.15 -11.93
N ALA A 271 -12.01 27.29 -12.91
CA ALA A 271 -12.31 27.74 -14.26
C ALA A 271 -13.61 28.55 -14.30
N LEU A 272 -14.61 28.15 -13.51
CA LEU A 272 -15.89 28.85 -13.41
C LEU A 272 -15.72 30.23 -12.76
N GLU A 273 -15.01 30.30 -11.63
CA GLU A 273 -14.71 31.58 -10.95
C GLU A 273 -14.00 32.56 -11.88
N THR A 274 -13.07 32.06 -12.69
CA THR A 274 -12.31 32.92 -13.61
C THR A 274 -13.19 33.46 -14.74
N VAL A 275 -14.16 32.68 -15.19
CA VAL A 275 -15.10 33.06 -16.24
C VAL A 275 -16.18 34.02 -15.73
N GLU A 276 -16.70 33.81 -14.52
CA GLU A 276 -17.72 34.67 -13.91
C GLU A 276 -17.21 36.09 -13.67
N ASN A 277 -15.91 36.22 -13.37
CA ASN A 277 -15.25 37.51 -13.18
C ASN A 277 -14.86 38.19 -14.50
N ASN A 278 -15.06 37.55 -15.66
CA ASN A 278 -14.70 38.09 -16.97
C ASN A 278 -15.96 38.41 -17.79
N TYR A 279 -16.36 39.69 -17.78
CA TYR A 279 -17.55 40.18 -18.48
C TYR A 279 -17.34 40.46 -19.97
N GLU A 280 -16.19 40.11 -20.53
CA GLU A 280 -15.88 40.33 -21.94
C GLU A 280 -16.50 39.25 -22.87
N ALA A 281 -16.54 39.52 -24.17
CA ALA A 281 -16.99 38.55 -25.18
C ALA A 281 -16.20 37.22 -25.12
N THR A 282 -14.93 37.30 -24.74
CA THR A 282 -14.03 36.16 -24.49
C THR A 282 -14.49 35.33 -23.29
N GLY A 283 -15.03 35.95 -22.24
CA GLY A 283 -15.62 35.29 -21.07
C GLY A 283 -16.86 34.48 -21.41
N TYR A 284 -17.76 35.00 -22.24
CA TYR A 284 -18.92 34.24 -22.73
C TYR A 284 -18.50 33.02 -23.57
N ALA A 285 -17.52 33.19 -24.47
CA ALA A 285 -16.98 32.07 -25.25
C ALA A 285 -16.32 31.00 -24.34
N ALA A 286 -15.57 31.44 -23.31
CA ALA A 286 -14.97 30.55 -22.33
C ALA A 286 -16.03 29.85 -21.47
N SER A 287 -17.15 30.50 -21.15
CA SER A 287 -18.29 29.90 -20.45
C SER A 287 -18.89 28.75 -21.25
N ILE A 288 -19.14 28.98 -22.55
CA ILE A 288 -19.71 27.97 -23.45
C ILE A 288 -18.74 26.80 -23.59
N LEU A 289 -17.45 27.08 -23.76
CA LEU A 289 -16.41 26.06 -23.86
C LEU A 289 -16.32 25.22 -22.58
N LEU A 290 -16.37 25.86 -21.40
CA LEU A 290 -16.37 25.20 -20.10
C LEU A 290 -17.62 24.33 -19.91
N ALA A 291 -18.80 24.82 -20.29
CA ALA A 291 -20.05 24.06 -20.22
C ALA A 291 -19.99 22.81 -21.12
N ALA A 292 -19.50 22.94 -22.36
CA ALA A 292 -19.32 21.82 -23.27
C ALA A 292 -18.29 20.80 -22.74
N TYR A 293 -17.17 21.28 -22.18
CA TYR A 293 -16.15 20.44 -21.55
C TYR A 293 -16.69 19.61 -20.39
N MET A 294 -17.41 20.25 -19.46
CA MET A 294 -18.04 19.58 -18.32
C MET A 294 -19.08 18.57 -18.77
N PHE A 295 -19.89 18.91 -19.77
CA PHE A 295 -20.86 17.99 -20.34
C PHE A 295 -20.18 16.73 -20.90
N ILE A 296 -19.17 16.89 -21.75
CA ILE A 296 -18.50 15.74 -22.37
C ILE A 296 -17.73 14.90 -21.33
N LEU A 297 -16.99 15.52 -20.42
CA LEU A 297 -16.17 14.76 -19.49
C LEU A 297 -16.97 14.11 -18.40
N THR A 298 -17.85 14.86 -17.73
CA THR A 298 -18.58 14.34 -16.57
C THR A 298 -19.73 13.43 -17.00
N ILE A 299 -20.50 13.80 -18.03
CA ILE A 299 -21.69 13.04 -18.42
C ILE A 299 -21.33 11.91 -19.39
N LEU A 300 -20.38 12.11 -20.30
CA LEU A 300 -20.03 11.07 -21.28
C LEU A 300 -18.84 10.24 -20.82
N LEU A 301 -17.66 10.85 -20.64
CA LEU A 301 -16.43 10.08 -20.45
C LEU A 301 -16.35 9.40 -19.07
N VAL A 302 -16.65 10.09 -17.98
CA VAL A 302 -16.63 9.48 -16.64
C VAL A 302 -17.68 8.37 -16.53
N ASN A 303 -18.89 8.57 -17.05
CA ASN A 303 -19.93 7.53 -17.02
C ASN A 303 -19.58 6.31 -17.89
N LEU A 304 -18.95 6.54 -19.06
CA LEU A 304 -18.44 5.45 -19.88
C LEU A 304 -17.32 4.67 -19.16
N LEU A 305 -16.43 5.36 -18.44
CA LEU A 305 -15.39 4.72 -17.64
C LEU A 305 -15.99 3.85 -16.53
N ILE A 306 -17.00 4.38 -15.82
CA ILE A 306 -17.72 3.63 -14.78
C ILE A 306 -18.36 2.37 -15.39
N ALA A 307 -19.01 2.50 -16.55
CA ALA A 307 -19.63 1.36 -17.25
C ALA A 307 -18.59 0.29 -17.65
N MET A 308 -17.43 0.71 -18.16
CA MET A 308 -16.32 -0.20 -18.51
C MET A 308 -15.74 -0.90 -17.27
N PHE A 309 -15.59 -0.19 -16.15
CA PHE A 309 -15.17 -0.79 -14.88
C PHE A 309 -16.19 -1.80 -14.37
N SER A 310 -17.49 -1.52 -14.48
CA SER A 310 -18.54 -2.47 -14.13
C SER A 310 -18.47 -3.73 -14.98
N ASN A 311 -18.41 -3.59 -16.31
CA ASN A 311 -18.33 -4.74 -17.22
C ASN A 311 -17.07 -5.60 -16.96
N THR A 312 -15.94 -4.93 -16.70
CA THR A 312 -14.68 -5.62 -16.37
C THR A 312 -14.75 -6.30 -15.01
N PHE A 313 -15.38 -5.67 -14.01
CA PHE A 313 -15.65 -6.27 -12.70
C PHE A 313 -16.48 -7.55 -12.86
N ASP A 314 -17.55 -7.48 -13.64
CA ASP A 314 -18.46 -8.60 -13.88
C ASP A 314 -17.78 -9.75 -14.61
N ARG A 315 -16.93 -9.45 -15.60
CA ARG A 315 -16.14 -10.47 -16.30
C ARG A 315 -15.09 -11.14 -15.41
N LEU A 316 -14.43 -10.36 -14.55
CA LEU A 316 -13.29 -10.86 -13.78
C LEU A 316 -13.70 -11.55 -12.48
N HIS A 317 -14.70 -11.05 -11.74
CA HIS A 317 -15.00 -11.53 -10.38
C HIS A 317 -15.27 -13.05 -10.31
N VAL A 318 -15.86 -13.64 -11.37
CA VAL A 318 -16.13 -15.09 -11.46
C VAL A 318 -14.83 -15.92 -11.46
N ASN A 319 -13.77 -15.40 -12.07
CA ASN A 319 -12.51 -16.10 -12.26
C ASN A 319 -11.39 -15.63 -11.31
N THR A 320 -11.56 -14.49 -10.65
CA THR A 320 -10.56 -13.89 -9.76
C THR A 320 -10.09 -14.87 -8.68
N ASP A 321 -10.98 -15.68 -8.12
CA ASP A 321 -10.61 -16.68 -7.11
C ASP A 321 -9.61 -17.72 -7.62
N ARG A 322 -9.72 -18.12 -8.89
CA ARG A 322 -8.77 -19.06 -9.52
C ARG A 322 -7.42 -18.39 -9.76
N ILE A 323 -7.44 -17.17 -10.30
CA ILE A 323 -6.23 -16.37 -10.56
C ILE A 323 -5.47 -16.11 -9.25
N TRP A 324 -6.18 -15.69 -8.21
CA TRP A 324 -5.60 -15.43 -6.90
C TRP A 324 -5.02 -16.71 -6.26
N LYS A 325 -5.70 -17.86 -6.37
CA LYS A 325 -5.16 -19.15 -5.89
C LYS A 325 -3.84 -19.51 -6.59
N PHE A 326 -3.73 -19.26 -7.90
CA PHE A 326 -2.50 -19.50 -8.66
C PHE A 326 -1.37 -18.56 -8.21
N GLN A 327 -1.65 -17.26 -8.06
CA GLN A 327 -0.67 -16.29 -7.55
C GLN A 327 -0.22 -16.62 -6.13
N ARG A 328 -1.15 -17.05 -5.27
CA ARG A 328 -0.86 -17.47 -3.89
C ARG A 328 0.11 -18.65 -3.85
N TYR A 329 -0.01 -19.60 -4.76
CA TYR A 329 0.94 -20.71 -4.86
C TYR A 329 2.37 -20.21 -5.10
N SER A 330 2.55 -19.30 -6.08
CA SER A 330 3.86 -18.71 -6.37
C SER A 330 4.46 -18.01 -5.15
N LEU A 331 3.64 -17.25 -4.41
CA LEU A 331 4.07 -16.55 -3.19
C LEU A 331 4.48 -17.53 -2.09
N VAL A 332 3.73 -18.61 -1.88
CA VAL A 332 4.09 -19.64 -0.88
C VAL A 332 5.44 -20.27 -1.22
N CYS A 333 5.69 -20.60 -2.50
CA CYS A 333 6.99 -21.12 -2.95
C CYS A 333 8.12 -20.14 -2.66
N GLU A 334 7.90 -18.85 -2.86
CA GLU A 334 8.89 -17.81 -2.58
C GLU A 334 9.22 -17.71 -1.08
N TYR A 335 8.21 -17.66 -0.21
CA TYR A 335 8.41 -17.61 1.25
C TYR A 335 9.03 -18.89 1.83
N LEU A 336 8.81 -20.04 1.18
CA LEU A 336 9.52 -21.27 1.51
C LEU A 336 11.03 -21.12 1.25
N ALA A 337 11.41 -20.56 0.10
CA ALA A 337 12.81 -20.35 -0.28
C ALA A 337 13.53 -19.22 0.49
N ARG A 338 12.78 -18.24 1.02
CA ARG A 338 13.34 -17.13 1.82
C ARG A 338 14.00 -17.63 3.13
N PRO A 339 15.09 -16.99 3.58
CA PRO A 339 15.68 -17.26 4.90
C PRO A 339 14.67 -17.03 6.04
N ALA A 340 14.97 -17.58 7.22
CA ALA A 340 14.04 -17.56 8.35
C ALA A 340 13.92 -16.20 9.05
N PHE A 341 14.85 -15.27 8.80
CA PHE A 341 14.89 -13.97 9.48
C PHE A 341 14.32 -12.83 8.61
N PRO A 342 13.61 -11.86 9.22
CA PRO A 342 13.06 -10.70 8.53
C PRO A 342 14.13 -9.72 8.03
N PRO A 343 13.75 -8.79 7.13
CA PRO A 343 14.67 -7.86 6.48
C PRO A 343 15.64 -7.04 7.35
N PRO A 344 15.47 -6.68 8.63
CA PRO A 344 16.59 -6.08 9.39
C PRO A 344 17.62 -7.11 9.90
N LEU A 345 17.21 -8.35 10.16
CA LEU A 345 18.06 -9.41 10.73
C LEU A 345 18.58 -10.40 9.67
N ILE A 346 18.11 -10.26 8.43
CA ILE A 346 18.47 -11.13 7.31
C ILE A 346 19.97 -11.05 6.98
N PHE A 347 20.61 -9.91 7.29
CA PHE A 347 22.05 -9.70 7.12
C PHE A 347 22.86 -10.80 7.80
N PHE A 348 22.52 -11.15 9.05
CA PHE A 348 23.20 -12.22 9.78
C PHE A 348 22.99 -13.59 9.12
N SER A 349 21.81 -13.83 8.55
CA SER A 349 21.53 -15.07 7.81
C SER A 349 22.38 -15.18 6.55
N HIS A 350 22.50 -14.09 5.79
CA HIS A 350 23.31 -14.04 4.57
C HIS A 350 24.80 -14.15 4.90
N LEU A 351 25.27 -13.46 5.94
CA LEU A 351 26.65 -13.53 6.41
C LEU A 351 27.00 -14.95 6.90
N TRP A 352 26.08 -15.63 7.60
CA TRP A 352 26.26 -17.02 8.01
C TRP A 352 26.29 -17.98 6.81
N ARG A 353 25.45 -17.78 5.79
CA ARG A 353 25.46 -18.59 4.57
C ARG A 353 26.73 -18.37 3.76
N LEU A 354 27.19 -17.12 3.65
CA LEU A 354 28.41 -16.75 2.96
C LEU A 354 29.64 -17.33 3.65
N THR A 355 29.73 -17.21 4.97
CA THR A 355 30.81 -17.82 5.76
C THR A 355 30.82 -19.34 5.63
N LEU A 356 29.67 -20.01 5.69
CA LEU A 356 29.59 -21.45 5.43
C LEU A 356 29.99 -21.82 4.00
N TYR A 357 29.62 -21.02 3.00
CA TYR A 357 30.03 -21.23 1.61
C TYR A 357 31.56 -21.14 1.46
N ILE A 358 32.17 -20.07 2.00
CA ILE A 358 33.63 -19.87 1.98
C ILE A 358 34.33 -21.02 2.71
N LEU A 359 33.87 -21.39 3.92
CA LEU A 359 34.43 -22.49 4.70
C LEU A 359 34.26 -23.85 4.01
N ALA A 360 33.14 -24.10 3.32
CA ALA A 360 32.90 -25.33 2.56
C ALA A 360 33.84 -25.44 1.34
N ARG A 361 34.12 -24.30 0.69
CA ARG A 361 35.05 -24.18 -0.44
C ARG A 361 36.50 -24.35 0.01
N TRP A 362 36.86 -23.75 1.15
CA TRP A 362 38.23 -23.71 1.65
C TRP A 362 38.63 -24.98 2.40
N ARG A 363 37.79 -25.49 3.31
CA ARG A 363 38.20 -26.53 4.29
C ARG A 363 38.00 -27.98 3.80
N LYS A 364 37.50 -28.21 2.57
CA LYS A 364 37.13 -29.52 1.98
C LYS A 364 36.41 -30.52 2.93
N SER A 365 35.83 -30.07 4.05
CA SER A 365 35.23 -30.93 5.06
C SER A 365 33.87 -31.46 4.60
N LYS A 366 33.68 -32.78 4.64
CA LYS A 366 32.39 -33.43 4.35
C LYS A 366 31.27 -32.93 5.28
N PHE A 367 31.58 -32.65 6.55
CA PHE A 367 30.60 -32.12 7.52
C PHE A 367 30.13 -30.71 7.16
N ILE A 368 31.05 -29.81 6.77
CA ILE A 368 30.70 -28.43 6.40
C ILE A 368 29.93 -28.41 5.09
N LYS A 369 30.32 -29.25 4.11
CA LYS A 369 29.57 -29.43 2.87
C LYS A 369 28.16 -29.98 3.12
N ALA A 370 28.01 -30.98 3.99
CA ALA A 370 26.71 -31.53 4.36
C ALA A 370 25.83 -30.49 5.08
N LYS A 371 26.41 -29.68 5.98
CA LYS A 371 25.68 -28.61 6.69
C LYS A 371 25.29 -27.45 5.78
N TYR A 372 26.12 -27.11 4.79
CA TYR A 372 25.76 -26.15 3.73
C TYR A 372 24.64 -26.72 2.84
N ALA A 373 24.81 -27.96 2.34
CA ALA A 373 23.82 -28.64 1.52
C ALA A 373 22.46 -28.78 2.23
N GLN A 374 22.44 -29.07 3.55
CA GLN A 374 21.20 -29.12 4.33
C GLN A 374 20.51 -27.76 4.47
N ASN A 375 21.28 -26.67 4.63
CA ASN A 375 20.72 -25.31 4.68
C ASN A 375 20.19 -24.83 3.34
N VAL A 376 20.71 -25.36 2.23
CA VAL A 376 20.23 -25.11 0.87
C VAL A 376 19.05 -26.02 0.53
N ALA A 377 19.12 -27.32 0.82
CA ALA A 377 18.05 -28.31 0.58
C ALA A 377 16.78 -28.04 1.40
N GLY A 378 16.87 -27.34 2.54
CA GLY A 378 15.70 -26.84 3.26
C GLY A 378 14.83 -25.83 2.48
N THR A 379 15.22 -25.48 1.25
CA THR A 379 14.44 -24.65 0.31
C THR A 379 13.81 -25.46 -0.84
N GLU A 380 14.08 -26.76 -0.92
CA GLU A 380 13.53 -27.64 -1.96
C GLU A 380 12.17 -28.21 -1.51
N TYR A 381 11.15 -28.02 -2.33
CA TYR A 381 9.77 -28.50 -2.09
C TYR A 381 9.59 -29.99 -2.38
N LYS A 382 10.62 -30.66 -2.90
CA LYS A 382 10.59 -32.06 -3.29
C LYS A 382 10.89 -32.93 -2.08
N ILE A 383 9.86 -33.64 -1.60
CA ILE A 383 10.00 -34.62 -0.53
C ILE A 383 10.42 -35.95 -1.17
N SER A 384 11.59 -36.47 -0.81
CA SER A 384 11.97 -37.84 -1.16
C SER A 384 11.18 -38.81 -0.29
N LEU A 385 10.28 -39.56 -0.91
CA LEU A 385 9.53 -40.62 -0.24
C LEU A 385 10.39 -41.89 -0.15
N ASP A 386 10.12 -42.67 0.89
CA ASP A 386 10.62 -44.04 0.98
C ASP A 386 9.93 -44.90 -0.08
N GLU A 387 10.64 -45.86 -0.65
CA GLU A 387 10.20 -46.63 -1.83
C GLU A 387 8.87 -47.35 -1.57
N LYS A 388 8.69 -47.88 -0.35
CA LYS A 388 7.43 -48.50 0.11
C LYS A 388 6.26 -47.52 0.18
N LYS A 389 6.50 -46.28 0.60
CA LYS A 389 5.45 -45.25 0.66
C LYS A 389 5.08 -44.76 -0.74
N SER A 390 6.06 -44.68 -1.64
CA SER A 390 5.82 -44.33 -3.04
C SER A 390 4.92 -45.37 -3.72
N ALA A 391 5.26 -46.65 -3.60
CA ALA A 391 4.48 -47.74 -4.20
C ALA A 391 3.04 -47.79 -3.68
N ASN A 392 2.82 -47.57 -2.37
CA ASN A 392 1.47 -47.54 -1.80
C ASN A 392 0.63 -46.36 -2.33
N ILE A 393 1.25 -45.20 -2.58
CA ILE A 393 0.54 -44.04 -3.14
C ILE A 393 0.16 -44.32 -4.60
N GLU A 394 1.07 -44.91 -5.38
CA GLU A 394 0.84 -45.25 -6.79
C GLU A 394 -0.35 -46.22 -6.95
N ILE A 395 -0.41 -47.29 -6.16
CA ILE A 395 -1.55 -48.24 -6.17
C ILE A 395 -2.87 -47.54 -5.84
N VAL A 396 -2.85 -46.60 -4.89
CA VAL A 396 -4.05 -45.84 -4.49
C VAL A 396 -4.47 -44.85 -5.58
N GLU A 397 -3.52 -44.17 -6.21
CA GLU A 397 -3.77 -43.25 -7.33
C GLU A 397 -4.36 -43.98 -8.54
N ASP A 398 -3.86 -45.17 -8.88
CA ASP A 398 -4.41 -46.00 -9.95
C ASP A 398 -5.85 -46.45 -9.65
N ALA A 399 -6.10 -46.94 -8.44
CA ALA A 399 -7.44 -47.38 -8.04
C ALA A 399 -8.47 -46.23 -8.04
N LEU A 400 -8.08 -45.05 -7.55
CA LEU A 400 -8.92 -43.85 -7.59
C LEU A 400 -9.08 -43.30 -9.01
N GLY A 401 -8.02 -43.37 -9.82
CA GLY A 401 -8.03 -42.96 -11.21
C GLY A 401 -9.04 -43.76 -12.02
N ASP A 402 -9.05 -45.08 -11.85
CA ASP A 402 -9.99 -45.99 -12.49
C ASP A 402 -11.44 -45.71 -12.04
N GLU A 403 -11.68 -45.45 -10.75
CA GLU A 403 -13.01 -45.11 -10.24
C GLU A 403 -13.55 -43.80 -10.86
N VAL A 404 -12.71 -42.76 -10.89
CA VAL A 404 -13.07 -41.46 -11.48
C VAL A 404 -13.30 -41.60 -12.98
N TYR A 405 -12.43 -42.34 -13.69
CA TYR A 405 -12.54 -42.58 -15.12
C TYR A 405 -13.80 -43.38 -15.47
N PHE A 406 -14.11 -44.42 -14.70
CA PHE A 406 -15.32 -45.20 -14.87
C PHE A 406 -16.58 -44.37 -14.61
N LYS A 407 -16.56 -43.51 -13.59
CA LYS A 407 -17.66 -42.58 -13.30
C LYS A 407 -17.87 -41.58 -14.43
N PHE A 408 -16.78 -41.03 -14.98
CA PHE A 408 -16.83 -40.16 -16.15
C PHE A 408 -17.40 -40.88 -17.38
N LEU A 409 -16.93 -42.09 -17.68
CA LEU A 409 -17.45 -42.90 -18.79
C LEU A 409 -18.93 -43.23 -18.62
N LYS A 410 -19.37 -43.54 -17.39
CA LYS A 410 -20.77 -43.80 -17.09
C LYS A 410 -21.63 -42.56 -17.32
N THR A 411 -21.20 -41.40 -16.85
CA THR A 411 -21.90 -40.13 -17.10
C THR A 411 -21.90 -39.76 -18.58
N ARG A 412 -20.80 -39.98 -19.30
CA ARG A 412 -20.73 -39.73 -20.74
C ARG A 412 -21.64 -40.67 -21.53
N ARG A 413 -21.67 -41.95 -21.16
CA ARG A 413 -22.57 -42.94 -21.77
C ARG A 413 -24.03 -42.56 -21.53
N GLN A 414 -24.39 -42.18 -20.31
CA GLN A 414 -25.75 -41.68 -20.02
C GLN A 414 -26.12 -40.47 -20.88
N LEU A 415 -25.21 -39.51 -21.07
CA LEU A 415 -25.45 -38.35 -21.93
C LEU A 415 -25.55 -38.70 -23.44
N VAL A 416 -24.90 -39.78 -23.89
CA VAL A 416 -24.99 -40.26 -25.27
C VAL A 416 -26.25 -41.08 -25.47
N ASP A 417 -26.58 -41.97 -24.54
CA ASP A 417 -27.83 -42.74 -24.56
C ASP A 417 -29.05 -41.80 -24.51
N ASP A 418 -28.98 -40.71 -23.71
CA ASP A 418 -30.00 -39.65 -23.67
C ASP A 418 -30.08 -38.83 -24.97
N ALA A 419 -28.99 -38.76 -25.76
CA ALA A 419 -28.94 -38.03 -27.04
C ALA A 419 -29.34 -38.91 -28.24
N ASP A 420 -29.03 -40.21 -28.20
CA ASP A 420 -29.43 -41.18 -29.23
C ASP A 420 -30.94 -41.54 -29.11
N LEU A 421 -31.56 -41.30 -27.95
CA LEU A 421 -33.01 -41.40 -27.74
C LEU A 421 -33.82 -40.30 -28.47
N ASP A 422 -33.20 -39.23 -28.98
CA ASP A 422 -33.89 -38.16 -29.71
C ASP A 422 -34.06 -38.46 -31.22
N ASP A 423 -33.35 -39.45 -31.80
CA ASP A 423 -33.43 -39.78 -33.24
C ASP A 423 -34.46 -40.88 -33.59
N GLU A 424 -35.09 -41.53 -32.59
CA GLU A 424 -36.03 -42.65 -32.82
C GLU A 424 -37.38 -42.56 -32.07
N LEU A 425 -37.81 -41.37 -31.63
CA LEU A 425 -39.15 -41.16 -31.05
C LEU A 425 -40.10 -40.33 -31.96
N PRO A 426 -41.38 -40.72 -32.08
CA PRO A 426 -42.38 -39.97 -32.85
C PRO A 426 -42.61 -38.59 -32.22
N GLN A 427 -42.79 -37.57 -33.06
CA GLN A 427 -42.81 -36.13 -32.69
C GLN A 427 -43.41 -35.84 -31.30
N PRO A 428 -42.72 -35.05 -30.44
CA PRO A 428 -43.19 -34.78 -29.09
C PRO A 428 -44.45 -33.91 -29.13
N THR A 429 -45.55 -34.41 -28.58
CA THR A 429 -46.76 -33.62 -28.38
C THR A 429 -46.51 -32.50 -27.36
N GLN A 430 -47.03 -31.32 -27.67
CA GLN A 430 -46.84 -30.02 -26.99
C GLN A 430 -47.12 -30.06 -25.47
N ASP A 431 -47.83 -31.07 -24.99
CA ASP A 431 -48.17 -31.28 -23.58
C ASP A 431 -46.99 -31.79 -22.74
N ASN A 432 -46.05 -32.55 -23.32
CA ASN A 432 -44.89 -33.06 -22.57
C ASN A 432 -43.87 -31.95 -22.30
N VAL A 433 -43.61 -31.10 -23.29
CA VAL A 433 -42.70 -29.95 -23.15
C VAL A 433 -43.26 -28.94 -22.15
N SER A 434 -44.56 -28.66 -22.17
CA SER A 434 -45.18 -27.74 -21.22
C SER A 434 -45.19 -28.27 -19.77
N SER A 435 -45.29 -29.59 -19.58
CA SER A 435 -45.18 -30.21 -18.25
C SER A 435 -43.76 -30.11 -17.67
N ILE A 436 -42.74 -30.24 -18.51
CA ILE A 436 -41.33 -30.11 -18.10
C ILE A 436 -41.02 -28.66 -17.74
N ILE A 437 -41.47 -27.70 -18.55
CA ILE A 437 -41.33 -26.26 -18.28
C ILE A 437 -42.00 -25.90 -16.94
N ARG A 438 -43.24 -26.34 -16.71
CA ARG A 438 -43.94 -26.12 -15.44
C ARG A 438 -43.22 -26.74 -14.25
N THR A 439 -42.63 -27.92 -14.43
CA THR A 439 -41.86 -28.59 -13.36
C THR A 439 -40.58 -27.81 -13.05
N PHE A 440 -39.95 -27.24 -14.07
CA PHE A 440 -38.75 -26.41 -13.93
C PHE A 440 -39.06 -25.07 -13.27
N GLU A 441 -40.15 -24.40 -13.68
CA GLU A 441 -40.67 -23.18 -13.05
C GLU A 441 -40.98 -23.39 -11.57
N ASN A 442 -41.64 -24.50 -11.23
CA ASN A 442 -41.94 -24.85 -9.83
C ASN A 442 -40.67 -25.08 -9.00
N ARG A 443 -39.62 -25.69 -9.57
CA ARG A 443 -38.33 -25.86 -8.88
C ARG A 443 -37.60 -24.54 -8.71
N MET A 444 -37.60 -23.69 -9.73
CA MET A 444 -37.03 -22.34 -9.68
C MET A 444 -37.70 -21.47 -8.62
N GLN A 445 -39.04 -21.48 -8.58
CA GLN A 445 -39.80 -20.71 -7.59
C GLN A 445 -39.55 -21.21 -6.17
N LYS A 446 -39.44 -22.53 -5.97
CA LYS A 446 -39.09 -23.13 -4.67
C LYS A 446 -37.66 -22.77 -4.23
N MET A 447 -36.72 -22.68 -5.17
CA MET A 447 -35.34 -22.28 -4.86
C MET A 447 -35.26 -20.79 -4.50
N SER A 448 -36.03 -19.95 -5.21
CA SER A 448 -36.16 -18.52 -4.90
C SER A 448 -36.75 -18.29 -3.52
N THR A 449 -37.80 -19.03 -3.12
CA THR A 449 -38.40 -18.87 -1.78
C THR A 449 -37.47 -19.35 -0.68
N GLN A 450 -36.69 -20.42 -0.90
CA GLN A 450 -35.63 -20.83 0.02
C GLN A 450 -34.54 -19.77 0.17
N GLN A 451 -34.18 -19.08 -0.92
CA GLN A 451 -33.21 -17.99 -0.88
C GLN A 451 -33.75 -16.79 -0.07
N THR A 452 -35.03 -16.42 -0.26
CA THR A 452 -35.68 -15.35 0.52
C THR A 452 -35.79 -15.69 2.01
N GLN A 453 -36.17 -16.93 2.35
CA GLN A 453 -36.20 -17.38 3.75
C GLN A 453 -34.80 -17.38 4.38
N LEU A 454 -33.76 -17.75 3.63
CA LEU A 454 -32.39 -17.69 4.12
C LEU A 454 -31.95 -16.25 4.39
N SER A 455 -32.33 -15.30 3.52
CA SER A 455 -32.05 -13.88 3.76
C SER A 455 -32.79 -13.32 4.97
N GLU A 456 -34.08 -13.65 5.16
CA GLU A 456 -34.84 -13.21 6.33
C GLU A 456 -34.27 -13.79 7.63
N ASN A 457 -33.86 -15.06 7.63
CA ASN A 457 -33.22 -15.67 8.79
C ASN A 457 -31.87 -15.01 9.12
N LEU A 458 -31.10 -14.61 8.11
CA LEU A 458 -29.86 -13.86 8.31
C LEU A 458 -30.10 -12.45 8.86
N GLU A 459 -31.17 -11.79 8.41
CA GLU A 459 -31.57 -10.46 8.89
C GLU A 459 -32.04 -10.53 10.35
N LEU A 460 -32.86 -11.51 10.70
CA LEU A 460 -33.26 -11.78 12.09
C LEU A 460 -32.08 -12.10 13.00
N LEU A 461 -31.10 -12.88 12.52
CA LEU A 461 -29.87 -13.12 13.27
C LEU A 461 -29.05 -11.85 13.48
N MET A 462 -28.99 -11.00 12.47
CA MET A 462 -28.26 -9.74 12.54
C MET A 462 -28.94 -8.74 13.50
N ASP A 463 -30.27 -8.67 13.51
CA ASP A 463 -31.01 -7.86 14.48
C ASP A 463 -30.98 -8.46 15.90
N GLY A 464 -30.96 -9.79 16.03
CA GLY A 464 -30.65 -10.49 17.28
C GLY A 464 -29.28 -10.11 17.83
N LEU A 465 -28.26 -10.00 16.97
CA LEU A 465 -26.92 -9.55 17.37
C LEU A 465 -26.91 -8.07 17.77
N LYS A 466 -27.60 -7.19 17.03
CA LYS A 466 -27.72 -5.76 17.40
C LYS A 466 -28.44 -5.56 18.73
N THR A 467 -29.50 -6.32 18.99
CA THR A 467 -30.23 -6.26 20.26
C THR A 467 -29.36 -6.77 21.41
N LEU A 468 -28.59 -7.86 21.22
CA LEU A 468 -27.59 -8.32 22.18
C LEU A 468 -26.50 -7.28 22.45
N ASP A 469 -26.00 -6.60 21.42
CA ASP A 469 -25.04 -5.50 21.59
C ASP A 469 -25.66 -4.31 22.34
N SER A 470 -26.93 -3.97 22.08
CA SER A 470 -27.64 -2.93 22.82
C SER A 470 -27.86 -3.30 24.30
N VAL A 471 -28.17 -4.58 24.58
CA VAL A 471 -28.34 -5.09 25.95
C VAL A 471 -26.98 -5.14 26.66
N ARG A 472 -25.91 -5.51 25.95
CA ARG A 472 -24.55 -5.47 26.45
C ARG A 472 -24.11 -4.05 26.77
N SER A 473 -24.44 -3.08 25.92
CA SER A 473 -24.19 -1.64 26.17
C SER A 473 -24.95 -1.14 27.39
N LYS A 474 -26.27 -1.42 27.49
CA LYS A 474 -27.09 -1.05 28.66
C LYS A 474 -26.67 -1.76 29.95
N ARG A 475 -26.09 -2.95 29.87
CA ARG A 475 -25.52 -3.66 31.04
C ARG A 475 -24.17 -3.08 31.45
N SER A 476 -23.38 -2.59 30.49
CA SER A 476 -22.14 -1.85 30.77
C SER A 476 -22.43 -0.50 31.44
N GLU A 477 -23.46 0.23 30.99
CA GLU A 477 -23.92 1.49 31.61
C GLU A 477 -24.52 1.29 33.01
N ARG A 478 -25.26 0.19 33.23
CA ARG A 478 -25.75 -0.15 34.57
C ARG A 478 -24.61 -0.49 35.53
N HIS A 479 -23.58 -1.20 35.06
CA HIS A 479 -22.40 -1.47 35.87
C HIS A 479 -21.57 -0.23 36.17
N SER A 480 -21.48 0.77 35.28
CA SER A 480 -20.86 2.06 35.65
C SER A 480 -21.71 2.84 36.65
N SER A 481 -23.05 2.86 36.49
CA SER A 481 -23.94 3.59 37.40
C SER A 481 -24.00 2.97 38.80
N ASP A 482 -23.97 1.64 38.92
CA ASP A 482 -23.89 0.94 40.22
C ASP A 482 -22.52 1.16 40.90
N SER A 483 -21.44 1.31 40.10
CA SER A 483 -20.10 1.65 40.61
C SER A 483 -20.07 3.07 41.20
N ASP A 484 -20.73 4.01 40.52
CA ASP A 484 -20.80 5.40 40.92
C ASP A 484 -21.72 5.57 42.16
N GLU A 485 -22.86 4.88 42.24
CA GLU A 485 -23.72 4.86 43.44
C GLU A 485 -23.05 4.22 44.67
N LEU A 486 -22.28 3.13 44.49
CA LEU A 486 -21.49 2.55 45.58
C LEU A 486 -20.36 3.48 46.05
N SER A 487 -19.74 4.26 45.14
CA SER A 487 -18.71 5.23 45.52
C SER A 487 -19.27 6.44 46.27
N ILE A 488 -20.47 6.90 45.90
CA ILE A 488 -21.17 8.00 46.58
C ILE A 488 -21.64 7.56 47.96
N ASN A 489 -22.16 6.33 48.10
CA ASN A 489 -22.54 5.79 49.41
C ASN A 489 -21.32 5.52 50.31
N TYR A 490 -20.20 4.99 49.79
CA TYR A 490 -19.00 4.78 50.62
C TYR A 490 -18.44 6.11 51.17
N ASN A 491 -18.46 7.18 50.39
CA ASN A 491 -18.07 8.53 50.83
C ASN A 491 -19.09 9.16 51.81
N ALA A 492 -20.39 8.87 51.66
CA ALA A 492 -21.41 9.32 52.61
C ALA A 492 -21.31 8.60 53.97
N TYR A 493 -20.93 7.32 54.01
CA TYR A 493 -20.71 6.57 55.25
C TYR A 493 -19.38 6.90 55.95
N THR A 494 -18.32 7.23 55.22
CA THR A 494 -17.03 7.67 55.83
C THR A 494 -17.09 9.12 56.33
N THR A 495 -17.85 10.01 55.68
CA THR A 495 -18.01 11.40 56.16
C THR A 495 -18.93 11.49 57.38
N ARG A 496 -19.87 10.55 57.54
CA ARG A 496 -20.77 10.48 58.71
C ARG A 496 -20.16 9.79 59.93
N MET A 497 -19.01 9.12 59.79
CA MET A 497 -18.29 8.44 60.87
C MET A 497 -17.08 9.27 61.41
N MET A 498 -16.80 10.46 60.86
CA MET A 498 -15.76 11.39 61.35
C MET A 498 -16.30 12.63 62.10
N ILE A 499 -17.60 12.66 62.43
CA ILE A 499 -18.21 13.77 63.20
C ILE A 499 -18.68 13.34 64.60
N ASP A 500 -18.58 12.05 64.96
CA ASP A 500 -18.77 11.55 66.33
C ASP A 500 -17.54 10.74 66.79
N VAL A 501 -16.37 11.40 66.90
CA VAL A 501 -15.29 11.28 67.92
C VAL A 501 -14.27 12.39 67.67
#